data_AF-A0A528ETB2-F1
#
_entry.id   AF-A0A528ETB2-F1
#
_cell.length_a   1.000
_cell.length_b   1.000
_cell.length_c   1.000
_cell.angle_alpha   90.00
_cell.angle_beta   90.00
_cell.angle_gamma   90.00
#
_symmetry.space_group_name_H-M   'P 1'
#
loop_
_entity.id
_entity.type
_entity.pdbx_description
1 polymer ?
#
loop_
_entity_poly.entity_id
_entity_poly.type
_entity_poly.pdbx_seq_one_letter_code
_entity_poly.pdbx_strand_id
1 'polypeptide(L)'
;DRDVISSALALNAAAVSKMVSVVTRIPASVIGKIGSAASVGRERWVELSLLVGRKSDMVTEIQSEPEFGELESNERFARLLAALNAKGKPGRKASVKPEAQSWAPEDKSVSVSVKKAGRAVTIAVKETDGGRFGTWISDNLGDLYEAFRKSERTATGD
;
A
#
# COMPACT_ATOMS: atom_id res chain seq x y z
N ASP A 1 35.58 37.29 -1.70
CA ASP A 1 34.91 36.32 -0.79
C ASP A 1 33.39 36.29 -0.80
N ARG A 2 32.68 36.85 -1.80
CA ARG A 2 31.22 36.74 -1.92
C ARG A 2 30.77 35.68 -2.96
N ASP A 3 31.67 35.32 -3.88
CA ASP A 3 31.44 34.34 -4.94
C ASP A 3 31.56 32.88 -4.46
N VAL A 4 32.32 32.62 -3.40
CA VAL A 4 32.47 31.28 -2.80
C VAL A 4 31.20 30.87 -2.01
N ILE A 5 30.53 31.83 -1.37
CA ILE A 5 29.26 31.61 -0.64
C ILE A 5 28.09 31.43 -1.64
N SER A 6 28.08 32.18 -2.74
CA SER A 6 27.10 31.99 -3.82
C SER A 6 27.27 30.64 -4.51
N SER A 7 28.49 30.14 -4.70
CA SER A 7 28.71 28.84 -5.35
C SER A 7 28.30 27.65 -4.49
N ALA A 8 28.31 27.78 -3.16
CA ALA A 8 27.76 26.77 -2.25
C ALA A 8 26.22 26.76 -2.17
N LEU A 9 25.57 27.91 -2.41
CA LEU A 9 24.11 28.07 -2.37
C LEU A 9 23.41 27.93 -3.74
N ALA A 10 24.13 28.17 -4.84
CA ALA A 10 23.63 28.03 -6.22
C ALA A 10 23.19 26.60 -6.55
N LEU A 11 23.66 25.60 -5.82
CA LEU A 11 23.26 24.19 -5.98
C LEU A 11 21.83 23.88 -5.52
N ASN A 12 21.12 24.80 -4.83
CA ASN A 12 19.86 24.43 -4.18
C ASN A 12 18.71 25.45 -4.21
N ALA A 13 18.78 26.57 -4.95
CA ALA A 13 17.66 27.53 -5.01
C ALA A 13 16.34 26.87 -5.44
N ALA A 14 16.39 25.97 -6.43
CA ALA A 14 15.24 25.20 -6.88
C ALA A 14 14.75 24.18 -5.83
N ALA A 15 15.65 23.58 -5.05
CA ALA A 15 15.28 22.62 -4.00
C ALA A 15 14.71 23.31 -2.76
N VAL A 16 15.23 24.49 -2.41
CA VAL A 16 14.66 25.35 -1.35
C VAL A 16 13.26 25.81 -1.76
N SER A 17 13.09 26.28 -3.00
CA SER A 17 11.77 26.64 -3.55
C SER A 17 10.79 25.46 -3.56
N LYS A 18 11.26 24.24 -3.90
CA LYS A 18 10.47 23.00 -3.78
C LYS A 18 10.08 22.69 -2.34
N MET A 19 11.00 22.79 -1.38
CA MET A 19 10.70 22.54 0.03
C MET A 19 9.73 23.56 0.61
N VAL A 20 9.84 24.84 0.22
CA VAL A 20 8.84 25.87 0.55
C VAL A 20 7.48 25.49 -0.02
N SER A 21 7.45 25.01 -1.28
CA SER A 21 6.21 24.53 -1.92
C SER A 21 5.62 23.28 -1.28
N VAL A 22 6.45 22.42 -0.67
CA VAL A 22 5.99 21.25 0.09
C VAL A 22 5.28 21.69 1.37
N VAL A 23 5.89 22.60 2.12
CA VAL A 23 5.34 23.09 3.40
C VAL A 23 4.04 23.85 3.21
N THR A 24 3.84 24.51 2.05
CA THR A 24 2.56 25.18 1.74
C THR A 24 1.46 24.20 1.29
N ARG A 25 1.82 23.03 0.76
CA ARG A 25 0.87 22.02 0.25
C ARG A 25 0.46 20.98 1.30
N ILE A 26 1.29 20.76 2.32
CA ILE A 26 0.98 19.84 3.41
C ILE A 26 0.42 20.67 4.59
N PRO A 27 -0.80 20.41 5.07
CA PRO A 27 -1.35 21.12 6.23
C PRO A 27 -0.44 21.02 7.46
N ALA A 28 -0.34 22.10 8.24
CA ALA A 28 0.52 22.15 9.43
C ALA A 28 0.18 21.08 10.48
N SER A 29 -1.09 20.68 10.58
CA SER A 29 -1.54 19.56 11.42
C SER A 29 -0.89 18.24 11.04
N VAL A 30 -0.71 17.99 9.74
CA VAL A 30 -0.08 16.78 9.21
C VAL A 30 1.42 16.78 9.50
N ILE A 31 2.09 17.90 9.29
CA ILE A 31 3.52 18.05 9.59
C ILE A 31 3.76 17.85 11.10
N GLY A 32 2.94 18.49 11.94
CA GLY A 32 3.05 18.35 13.40
C GLY A 32 2.82 16.92 13.90
N LYS A 33 1.88 16.19 13.28
CA LYS A 33 1.60 14.79 13.61
C LYS A 33 2.68 13.82 13.15
N ILE A 34 3.44 14.14 12.11
CA ILE A 34 4.60 13.35 11.66
C ILE A 34 5.82 13.62 12.55
N GLY A 35 6.06 14.88 12.93
CA GLY A 35 7.22 15.28 13.72
C GLY A 35 8.52 15.35 12.90
N SER A 36 9.66 15.45 13.59
CA SER A 36 10.97 15.62 12.95
C SER A 36 11.40 14.32 12.24
N ALA A 37 11.27 14.28 10.92
CA ALA A 37 11.65 13.14 10.10
C ALA A 37 12.96 13.40 9.33
N ALA A 38 14.06 13.60 10.06
CA ALA A 38 15.34 14.05 9.51
C ALA A 38 16.01 13.06 8.54
N SER A 39 15.65 11.76 8.60
CA SER A 39 16.15 10.74 7.67
C SER A 39 15.37 10.68 6.35
N VAL A 40 14.25 11.40 6.26
CA VAL A 40 13.41 11.43 5.07
C VAL A 40 13.93 12.46 4.08
N GLY A 41 14.44 11.97 2.95
CA GLY A 41 14.96 12.80 1.87
C GLY A 41 13.91 13.70 1.21
N ARG A 42 14.38 14.79 0.59
CA ARG A 42 13.57 15.85 -0.03
C ARG A 42 12.54 15.34 -1.05
N GLU A 43 12.93 14.40 -1.90
CA GLU A 43 12.06 13.86 -2.96
C GLU A 43 10.81 13.17 -2.38
N ARG A 44 10.92 12.49 -1.23
CA ARG A 44 9.77 11.86 -0.59
C ARG A 44 8.81 12.87 0.01
N TRP A 45 9.32 13.98 0.54
CA TRP A 45 8.49 15.08 1.02
C TRP A 45 7.72 15.75 -0.11
N VAL A 46 8.34 15.90 -1.29
CA VAL A 46 7.65 16.35 -2.51
C VAL A 46 6.55 15.38 -2.90
N GLU A 47 6.84 14.08 -2.93
CA GLU A 47 5.86 13.04 -3.23
C GLU A 47 4.66 13.09 -2.29
N LEU A 48 4.90 13.17 -0.97
CA LEU A 48 3.84 13.29 0.03
C LEU A 48 2.97 14.53 -0.22
N SER A 49 3.57 15.68 -0.53
CA SER A 49 2.84 16.92 -0.78
C SER A 49 1.88 16.84 -1.97
N LEU A 50 2.20 16.03 -2.98
CA LEU A 50 1.35 15.83 -4.15
C LEU A 50 0.15 14.92 -3.85
N LEU A 51 0.25 14.08 -2.82
CA LEU A 51 -0.77 13.10 -2.46
C LEU A 51 -1.71 13.59 -1.37
N VAL A 52 -1.18 14.29 -0.35
CA VAL A 52 -1.95 14.80 0.81
C VAL A 52 -3.11 15.69 0.34
N GLY A 53 -2.87 16.61 -0.60
CA GLY A 53 -3.90 17.50 -1.12
C GLY A 53 -5.01 16.80 -1.92
N ARG A 54 -4.78 15.56 -2.40
CA ARG A 54 -5.76 14.79 -3.19
C ARG A 54 -6.55 13.78 -2.34
N LYS A 55 -6.09 13.50 -1.12
CA LYS A 55 -6.63 12.42 -0.25
C LYS A 55 -6.72 12.89 1.21
N SER A 56 -7.21 14.10 1.44
CA SER A 56 -7.30 14.73 2.76
C SER A 56 -7.99 13.85 3.80
N ASP A 57 -9.12 13.24 3.43
CA ASP A 57 -9.95 12.45 4.36
C ASP A 57 -9.19 11.22 4.88
N MET A 58 -8.42 10.57 4.00
CA MET A 58 -7.59 9.41 4.35
C MET A 58 -6.41 9.81 5.24
N VAL A 59 -5.86 11.02 5.06
CA VAL A 59 -4.81 11.55 5.93
C VAL A 59 -5.34 11.76 7.34
N THR A 60 -6.53 12.33 7.48
CA THR A 60 -7.20 12.53 8.77
C THR A 60 -7.50 11.20 9.45
N GLU A 61 -8.02 10.22 8.70
CA GLU A 61 -8.30 8.87 9.22
C GLU A 61 -7.04 8.21 9.80
N ILE A 62 -5.94 8.17 9.03
CA ILE A 62 -4.67 7.58 9.48
C ILE A 62 -4.11 8.28 10.71
N GLN A 63 -4.19 9.61 10.79
CA GLN A 63 -3.70 10.37 11.95
C GLN A 63 -4.53 10.19 13.22
N SER A 64 -5.75 9.67 13.07
CA SER A 64 -6.66 9.40 14.17
C SER A 64 -6.48 7.98 14.73
N GLU A 65 -5.72 7.12 14.04
CA GLU A 65 -5.36 5.79 14.53
C GLU A 65 -4.45 5.90 15.77
N PRO A 66 -4.76 5.20 16.87
CA PRO A 66 -3.91 5.20 18.08
C PRO A 66 -2.50 4.73 17.77
N GLU A 67 -2.37 3.70 16.91
CA GLU A 67 -1.06 3.14 16.55
C GLU A 67 -0.20 4.13 15.76
N PHE A 68 -0.79 5.18 15.16
CA PHE A 68 -0.02 6.22 14.49
C PHE A 68 0.78 7.07 15.47
N GLY A 69 0.25 7.30 16.68
CA GLY A 69 0.93 8.07 17.71
C GLY A 69 2.09 7.33 18.39
N GLU A 70 2.07 5.99 18.35
CA GLU A 70 3.07 5.11 18.97
C GLU A 70 4.32 4.92 18.08
N LEU A 71 4.23 5.28 16.80
CA LEU A 71 5.32 5.15 15.84
C LEU A 71 6.32 6.30 15.92
N GLU A 72 7.58 5.99 15.60
CA GLU A 72 8.63 6.99 15.47
C GLU A 72 8.39 7.94 14.29
N SER A 73 8.93 9.15 14.34
CA SER A 73 8.62 10.21 13.34
C SER A 73 8.87 9.79 11.89
N ASN A 74 9.94 9.03 11.63
CA ASN A 74 10.24 8.51 10.30
C ASN A 74 9.24 7.43 9.85
N GLU A 75 8.76 6.62 10.79
CA GLU A 75 7.79 5.54 10.55
C GLU A 75 6.40 6.10 10.31
N ARG A 76 6.01 7.15 11.04
CA ARG A 76 4.79 7.94 10.79
C ARG A 76 4.78 8.50 9.37
N PHE A 77 5.90 9.07 8.92
CA PHE A 77 6.05 9.53 7.54
C PHE A 77 5.89 8.38 6.54
N ALA A 78 6.61 7.28 6.74
CA ALA A 78 6.60 6.14 5.82
C ALA A 78 5.21 5.50 5.72
N ARG A 79 4.50 5.35 6.85
CA ARG A 79 3.15 4.79 6.91
C ARG A 79 2.15 5.68 6.18
N LEU A 80 2.22 6.99 6.38
CA LEU A 80 1.35 7.94 5.69
C LEU A 80 1.59 7.93 4.17
N LEU A 81 2.85 7.98 3.75
CA LEU A 81 3.22 7.96 2.33
C LEU A 81 2.81 6.64 1.66
N ALA A 82 3.03 5.50 2.32
CA ALA A 82 2.66 4.19 1.79
C ALA A 82 1.13 4.04 1.63
N ALA A 83 0.36 4.49 2.64
CA ALA A 83 -1.09 4.48 2.56
C ALA A 83 -1.60 5.40 1.44
N LEU A 84 -1.03 6.59 1.30
CA LEU A 84 -1.38 7.54 0.23
C LEU A 84 -1.01 7.04 -1.17
N ASN A 85 0.07 6.28 -1.30
CA ASN A 85 0.50 5.66 -2.56
C ASN A 85 -0.26 4.38 -2.91
N ALA A 86 -0.95 3.75 -1.97
CA ALA A 86 -1.79 2.61 -2.27
C ALA A 86 -2.90 3.03 -3.26
N LYS A 87 -2.74 2.66 -4.53
CA LYS A 87 -3.78 2.76 -5.55
C LYS A 87 -4.92 1.84 -5.14
N GLY A 88 -6.02 2.41 -4.62
CA GLY A 88 -7.27 1.69 -4.40
C GLY A 88 -7.26 0.65 -3.27
N LYS A 89 -6.53 0.87 -2.18
CA LYS A 89 -6.79 0.17 -0.92
C LYS A 89 -7.16 1.20 0.15
N PRO A 90 -8.46 1.48 0.37
CA PRO A 90 -8.85 2.20 1.56
C PRO A 90 -8.53 1.31 2.77
N GLY A 91 -7.94 1.94 3.78
CA GLY A 91 -8.01 1.55 5.18
C GLY A 91 -7.64 0.12 5.52
N ARG A 92 -6.61 -0.03 6.35
CA ARG A 92 -6.54 -1.14 7.30
C ARG A 92 -7.67 -0.96 8.32
N LYS A 93 -8.92 -1.09 7.87
CA LYS A 93 -10.04 -1.40 8.75
C LYS A 93 -10.05 -2.90 8.91
N ALA A 94 -9.65 -3.33 10.10
CA ALA A 94 -10.32 -4.46 10.72
C ALA A 94 -11.82 -4.10 10.82
N SER A 95 -12.57 -4.36 9.74
CA SER A 95 -14.01 -4.52 9.75
C SER A 95 -14.42 -5.03 8.37
N VAL A 96 -14.55 -6.35 8.30
CA VAL A 96 -15.50 -7.11 7.49
C VAL A 96 -15.74 -6.56 6.07
N LYS A 97 -14.98 -7.04 5.08
CA LYS A 97 -15.45 -7.07 3.68
C LYS A 97 -14.69 -8.10 2.83
N PRO A 98 -15.37 -8.60 1.80
CA PRO A 98 -15.83 -9.98 1.73
C PRO A 98 -14.65 -10.96 1.79
N GLU A 99 -14.81 -12.02 2.59
CA GLU A 99 -13.95 -13.19 2.73
C GLU A 99 -13.03 -13.41 1.51
N ALA A 100 -11.86 -12.76 1.51
CA ALA A 100 -10.81 -13.08 0.58
C ALA A 100 -10.21 -14.36 1.14
N GLN A 101 -10.75 -15.50 0.71
CA GLN A 101 -10.27 -16.80 1.16
C GLN A 101 -8.80 -16.90 0.77
N SER A 102 -7.94 -16.82 1.78
CA SER A 102 -6.49 -16.95 1.64
C SER A 102 -6.07 -18.29 2.18
N TRP A 103 -5.36 -19.07 1.37
CA TRP A 103 -4.83 -20.36 1.75
C TRP A 103 -3.32 -20.37 1.53
N ALA A 104 -2.61 -21.00 2.46
CA ALA A 104 -1.19 -21.29 2.34
C ALA A 104 -0.92 -22.66 3.00
N PRO A 105 0.02 -23.45 2.47
CA PRO A 105 0.52 -24.65 3.13
C PRO A 105 1.37 -24.28 4.36
N GLU A 106 1.58 -25.24 5.26
CA GLU A 106 2.32 -25.05 6.53
C GLU A 106 3.77 -24.59 6.31
N ASP A 107 4.39 -25.05 5.22
CA ASP A 107 5.75 -24.68 4.82
C ASP A 107 5.86 -23.27 4.21
N LYS A 108 4.73 -22.59 3.98
CA LYS A 108 4.62 -21.24 3.38
C LYS A 108 5.30 -21.13 2.00
N SER A 109 5.50 -22.25 1.31
CA SER A 109 6.10 -22.31 -0.03
C SER A 109 5.25 -21.60 -1.10
N VAL A 110 3.94 -21.53 -0.85
CA VAL A 110 2.94 -20.92 -1.74
C VAL A 110 1.95 -20.08 -0.93
N SER A 111 1.51 -18.95 -1.46
CA SER A 111 0.36 -18.23 -0.92
C SER A 111 -0.69 -17.99 -1.99
N VAL A 112 -1.94 -18.41 -1.74
CA VAL A 112 -3.08 -18.22 -2.63
C VAL A 112 -4.06 -17.26 -2.00
N SER A 113 -4.47 -16.25 -2.76
CA SER A 113 -5.56 -15.34 -2.36
C SER A 113 -6.61 -15.28 -3.45
N VAL A 114 -7.87 -15.51 -3.07
CA VAL A 114 -9.01 -15.46 -3.98
C VAL A 114 -9.77 -14.17 -3.74
N LYS A 115 -10.03 -13.43 -4.82
CA LYS A 115 -10.85 -12.21 -4.80
C LYS A 115 -12.00 -12.35 -5.77
N LYS A 116 -13.20 -12.04 -5.31
CA LYS A 116 -14.40 -11.97 -6.15
C LYS A 116 -14.75 -10.51 -6.41
N ALA A 117 -14.92 -10.16 -7.67
CA ALA A 117 -15.36 -8.84 -8.12
C ALA A 117 -16.51 -9.01 -9.12
N GLY A 118 -17.74 -8.92 -8.61
CA GLY A 118 -18.95 -9.20 -9.41
C GLY A 118 -18.99 -10.66 -9.89
N ARG A 119 -18.97 -10.85 -11.21
CA ARG A 119 -18.90 -12.19 -11.86
C ARG A 119 -17.47 -12.69 -12.07
N ALA A 120 -16.47 -11.83 -11.91
CA ALA A 120 -15.08 -12.22 -12.05
C ALA A 120 -14.52 -12.74 -10.72
N VAL A 121 -13.73 -13.81 -10.81
CA VAL A 121 -12.91 -14.32 -9.70
C VAL A 121 -11.45 -14.26 -10.13
N THR A 122 -10.62 -13.66 -9.29
CA THR A 122 -9.17 -13.59 -9.48
C THR A 122 -8.49 -14.40 -8.40
N ILE A 123 -7.71 -15.40 -8.82
CA ILE A 123 -6.85 -16.18 -7.95
C ILE A 123 -5.44 -15.64 -8.13
N ALA A 124 -4.86 -15.10 -7.05
CA ALA A 124 -3.48 -14.65 -7.05
C ALA A 124 -2.63 -15.63 -6.25
N VAL A 125 -1.67 -16.25 -6.93
CA VAL A 125 -0.68 -17.18 -6.36
C VAL A 125 0.66 -16.47 -6.26
N LYS A 126 1.33 -16.57 -5.10
CA LYS A 126 2.59 -15.88 -4.78
C LYS A 126 3.56 -16.81 -4.04
N GLU A 127 4.71 -16.25 -3.65
CA GLU A 127 5.85 -16.90 -2.99
C GLU A 127 6.69 -17.77 -3.91
N THR A 128 7.71 -18.41 -3.33
CA THR A 128 8.80 -19.12 -4.01
C THR A 128 8.30 -20.14 -5.03
N ASP A 129 7.31 -20.95 -4.68
CA ASP A 129 6.74 -21.97 -5.59
C ASP A 129 5.49 -21.49 -6.34
N GLY A 130 5.08 -20.22 -6.13
CA GLY A 130 3.83 -19.69 -6.67
C GLY A 130 3.73 -19.70 -8.19
N GLY A 131 4.86 -19.48 -8.88
CA GLY A 131 4.91 -19.56 -10.34
C GLY A 131 4.66 -20.98 -10.86
N ARG A 132 5.35 -21.98 -10.29
CA ARG A 132 5.22 -23.39 -10.69
C ARG A 132 3.82 -23.92 -10.39
N PHE A 133 3.30 -23.59 -9.21
CA PHE A 133 1.96 -24.00 -8.80
C PHE A 133 0.88 -23.32 -9.66
N GLY A 134 1.05 -22.04 -10.00
CA GLY A 134 0.13 -21.33 -10.91
C GLY A 134 0.06 -21.93 -12.30
N THR A 135 1.21 -22.34 -12.87
CA THR A 135 1.24 -23.07 -14.16
C THR A 135 0.52 -24.40 -14.04
N TRP A 136 0.80 -25.18 -12.99
CA TRP A 136 0.12 -26.46 -12.77
C TRP A 136 -1.40 -26.28 -12.64
N ILE A 137 -1.90 -25.29 -11.89
CA ILE A 137 -3.33 -25.00 -11.81
C ILE A 137 -3.91 -24.75 -13.20
N SER A 138 -3.22 -23.95 -14.02
CA SER A 138 -3.65 -23.57 -15.37
C SER A 138 -3.79 -24.80 -16.28
N ASP A 139 -2.82 -25.72 -16.21
CA ASP A 139 -2.83 -26.96 -16.98
C ASP A 139 -3.91 -27.95 -16.52
N ASN A 140 -4.34 -27.86 -15.27
CA ASN A 140 -5.33 -28.77 -14.65
C ASN A 140 -6.74 -28.15 -14.54
N LEU A 141 -7.01 -26.99 -15.16
CA LEU A 141 -8.30 -26.30 -15.05
C LEU A 141 -9.49 -27.15 -15.51
N GLY A 142 -9.30 -28.00 -16.53
CA GLY A 142 -10.33 -28.91 -17.01
C GLY A 142 -10.79 -29.88 -15.92
N ASP A 143 -9.83 -30.60 -15.33
CA ASP A 143 -10.09 -31.59 -14.28
C ASP A 143 -10.66 -30.93 -13.02
N LEU A 144 -10.14 -29.75 -12.64
CA LEU A 144 -10.66 -28.96 -11.51
C LEU A 144 -12.12 -28.56 -11.73
N TYR A 145 -12.48 -28.16 -12.95
CA TYR A 145 -13.86 -27.82 -13.29
C TYR A 145 -14.78 -29.05 -13.27
N GLU A 146 -14.32 -30.19 -13.77
CA GLU A 146 -15.09 -31.44 -13.69
C GLU A 146 -15.31 -31.90 -12.24
N ALA A 147 -14.27 -31.84 -11.40
CA ALA A 147 -14.38 -32.15 -9.97
C ALA A 147 -15.41 -31.25 -9.27
N PHE A 148 -15.37 -29.95 -9.56
CA PHE A 148 -16.36 -29.00 -9.06
C PHE A 148 -17.80 -29.33 -9.51
N ARG A 149 -17.99 -29.69 -10.79
CA ARG A 149 -19.33 -30.10 -11.29
C ARG A 149 -19.84 -31.37 -10.60
N LYS A 150 -18.95 -32.30 -10.26
CA LYS A 150 -19.32 -33.52 -9.54
C LYS A 150 -19.72 -33.20 -8.09
N SER A 151 -19.01 -32.33 -7.39
CA SER A 151 -19.35 -31.96 -6.01
C SER A 151 -20.72 -31.28 -5.89
N GLU A 152 -21.08 -30.41 -6.84
CA GLU A 152 -22.40 -29.73 -6.85
C GLU A 152 -23.57 -30.70 -7.07
N ARG A 153 -23.36 -31.76 -7.88
CA ARG A 153 -24.38 -32.81 -8.06
C ARG A 153 -24.60 -33.62 -6.80
N THR A 154 -23.55 -33.89 -6.04
CA THR A 154 -23.65 -34.63 -4.78
C THR A 154 -24.31 -33.78 -3.68
N ALA A 155 -24.14 -32.46 -3.70
CA ALA A 155 -24.69 -31.55 -2.70
C ALA A 155 -26.20 -31.22 -2.89
N THR A 156 -26.75 -31.41 -4.08
CA THR A 156 -28.18 -31.11 -4.39
C THR A 156 -29.07 -32.37 -4.29
N GLY A 157 -28.49 -33.52 -3.93
CA GLY A 157 -29.14 -34.83 -3.97
C GLY A 157 -29.52 -35.44 -2.62
N ASP A 158 -29.56 -34.67 -1.54
CA ASP A 158 -30.02 -35.07 -0.20
C ASP A 158 -31.12 -34.10 0.31
#